data_AF-A0A6A9JYQ5-F1
#
_entry.id   AF-A0A6A9JYQ5-F1
#
_cell.length_a   1.000
_cell.length_b   1.000
_cell.length_c   1.000
_cell.angle_alpha   90.00
_cell.angle_beta   90.00
_cell.angle_gamma   90.00
#
_symmetry.space_group_name_H-M   'P 1'
#
loop_
_entity.id
_entity.type
_entity.pdbx_description
1 polymer ?
#
loop_
_entity_poly.entity_id
_entity_poly.type
_entity_poly.pdbx_seq_one_letter_code
_entity_poly.pdbx_strand_id
1 'polypeptide(L)'
;MIYVKLREAMDSYRQRTGVRLTYESISEKAGISVATLQSLAARPGYNTRLSTIEKLCQILECTPGDLLELQAVPEEHSAEGGDVGNK
;
A
#
# COMPACT_ATOMS: atom_id res chain seq x y z
N MET A 1 -11.52 0.88 -3.61
CA MET A 1 -10.37 1.78 -3.40
C MET A 1 -9.09 1.08 -3.84
N ILE A 2 -8.17 1.78 -4.50
CA ILE A 2 -6.86 1.20 -4.86
C ILE A 2 -5.98 1.12 -3.61
N TYR A 3 -5.32 -0.01 -3.39
CA TYR A 3 -4.40 -0.29 -2.30
C TYR A 3 -3.00 -0.65 -2.85
N VAL A 4 -1.95 -0.26 -2.14
CA VAL A 4 -0.56 -0.58 -2.48
C VAL A 4 -0.05 -1.66 -1.55
N LYS A 5 0.13 -2.88 -2.07
CA LYS A 5 0.61 -4.08 -1.38
C LYS A 5 2.12 -4.06 -1.16
N LEU A 6 2.64 -2.97 -0.58
CA LEU A 6 4.09 -2.76 -0.47
C LEU A 6 4.76 -3.81 0.43
N ARG A 7 4.12 -4.21 1.52
CA ARG A 7 4.67 -5.21 2.45
C ARG A 7 4.74 -6.58 1.81
N GLU A 8 3.66 -7.00 1.16
CA GLU A 8 3.56 -8.27 0.44
C GLU A 8 4.56 -8.33 -0.71
N ALA A 9 4.75 -7.22 -1.45
CA ALA A 9 5.75 -7.14 -2.50
C ALA A 9 7.17 -7.26 -1.96
N MET A 10 7.49 -6.63 -0.82
CA MET A 10 8.78 -6.77 -0.15
C MET A 10 9.02 -8.20 0.35
N ASP A 11 8.01 -8.85 0.92
CA ASP A 11 8.10 -10.24 1.35
C ASP A 11 8.27 -11.20 0.16
N SER A 12 7.55 -10.96 -0.93
CA SER A 12 7.68 -11.72 -2.18
C SER A 12 9.06 -11.54 -2.81
N TYR A 13 9.63 -10.34 -2.75
CA TYR A 13 11.00 -10.09 -3.18
C TYR A 13 12.00 -10.89 -2.33
N ARG A 14 11.87 -10.83 -1.00
CA ARG A 14 12.73 -11.58 -0.08
C ARG A 14 12.67 -13.09 -0.33
N GLN A 15 11.50 -13.63 -0.62
CA GLN A 15 11.33 -15.06 -0.91
C GLN A 15 12.02 -15.47 -2.22
N ARG A 16 12.00 -14.61 -3.25
CA ARG A 16 12.65 -14.89 -4.54
C ARG A 16 14.18 -14.71 -4.50
N THR A 17 14.67 -13.69 -3.80
CA THR A 17 16.09 -13.29 -3.87
C THR A 17 16.91 -13.65 -2.63
N GLY A 18 16.26 -13.96 -1.51
CA GLY A 18 16.91 -14.12 -0.21
C GLY A 18 17.32 -12.79 0.45
N VAL A 19 17.13 -11.66 -0.22
CA VAL A 19 17.55 -10.33 0.25
C VAL A 19 16.42 -9.68 1.06
N ARG A 20 16.75 -9.22 2.27
CA ARG A 20 15.82 -8.42 3.08
C ARG A 20 16.02 -6.94 2.78
N LEU A 21 15.03 -6.32 2.14
CA LEU A 21 14.96 -4.87 1.99
C LEU A 21 14.22 -4.25 3.18
N THR A 22 14.66 -3.07 3.61
CA THR A 22 13.95 -2.22 4.58
C THR A 22 13.42 -0.97 3.88
N TYR A 23 12.54 -0.21 4.55
CA TYR A 23 12.07 1.07 4.00
C TYR A 23 13.21 2.07 3.84
N GLU A 24 14.22 2.03 4.71
CA GLU A 24 15.44 2.85 4.60
C GLU A 24 16.21 2.48 3.31
N SER A 25 16.43 1.19 3.05
CA SER A 25 17.11 0.75 1.82
C SER A 25 16.34 1.12 0.56
N ILE A 26 15.01 1.00 0.57
CA ILE A 26 14.16 1.41 -0.56
C ILE A 26 14.19 2.95 -0.70
N SER A 27 14.18 3.68 0.40
CA SER A 27 14.27 5.15 0.38
C SER A 27 15.55 5.63 -0.29
N GLU A 28 16.69 5.05 0.09
CA GLU A 28 17.99 5.36 -0.51
C GLU A 28 18.06 5.02 -2.00
N LYS A 29 17.53 3.85 -2.39
CA LYS A 29 17.55 3.39 -3.79
C LYS A 29 16.57 4.14 -4.69
N ALA A 30 15.38 4.46 -4.19
CA ALA A 30 14.29 5.05 -4.97
C ALA A 30 14.26 6.58 -4.94
N GLY A 31 14.90 7.19 -3.93
CA GLY A 31 14.72 8.60 -3.61
C GLY A 31 13.28 8.92 -3.16
N ILE A 32 12.64 8.00 -2.43
CA ILE A 32 11.29 8.16 -1.86
C ILE A 32 11.44 8.23 -0.35
N SER A 33 10.86 9.23 0.31
CA SER A 33 10.98 9.33 1.76
C SER A 33 10.41 8.10 2.49
N VAL A 34 11.04 7.70 3.59
CA VAL A 34 10.55 6.62 4.46
C VAL A 34 9.11 6.87 4.92
N ALA A 35 8.76 8.12 5.24
CA ALA A 35 7.40 8.50 5.63
C ALA A 35 6.36 8.25 4.52
N THR A 36 6.74 8.49 3.26
CA THR A 36 5.89 8.16 2.10
C THR A 36 5.73 6.64 1.94
N LEU A 37 6.81 5.87 2.08
CA LEU A 37 6.75 4.40 2.01
C LEU A 37 5.86 3.81 3.12
N GLN A 38 5.98 4.34 4.34
CA GLN A 38 5.13 3.95 5.46
C GLN A 38 3.65 4.30 5.21
N SER A 39 3.39 5.48 4.65
CA SER A 39 2.04 5.91 4.29
C SER A 39 1.42 5.01 3.23
N LEU A 40 2.19 4.64 2.19
CA LEU A 40 1.78 3.70 1.15
C LEU A 40 1.43 2.33 1.72
N ALA A 41 2.24 1.81 2.65
CA ALA A 41 2.03 0.50 3.25
C ALA A 41 0.86 0.46 4.25
N ALA A 42 0.54 1.58 4.91
CA ALA A 42 -0.44 1.61 5.99
C ALA A 42 -1.83 2.11 5.58
N ARG A 43 -1.93 3.00 4.60
CA ARG A 43 -3.17 3.72 4.27
C ARG A 43 -3.73 3.29 2.91
N PRO A 44 -4.91 2.63 2.88
CA PRO A 44 -5.65 2.42 1.65
C PRO A 44 -5.94 3.75 0.93
N GLY A 45 -5.87 3.72 -0.40
CA GLY A 45 -6.09 4.85 -1.31
C GLY A 45 -5.23 6.09 -1.05
N TYR A 46 -4.06 5.91 -0.45
CA TYR A 46 -3.02 6.93 -0.48
C TYR A 46 -2.66 7.25 -1.95
N ASN A 47 -2.87 8.51 -2.34
CA ASN A 47 -2.59 8.93 -3.71
C ASN A 47 -1.08 9.06 -3.92
N THR A 48 -0.56 8.36 -4.92
CA THR A 48 0.86 8.40 -5.30
C THR A 48 1.00 8.52 -6.80
N ARG A 49 2.18 8.98 -7.24
CA ARG A 49 2.50 9.14 -8.66
C ARG A 49 2.81 7.79 -9.28
N LEU A 50 2.51 7.64 -10.56
CA LEU A 50 2.89 6.44 -11.33
C LEU A 50 4.42 6.23 -11.32
N SER A 51 5.21 7.31 -11.32
CA SER A 51 6.67 7.22 -11.20
C SER A 51 7.13 6.62 -9.87
N THR A 52 6.37 6.77 -8.79
CA THR A 52 6.64 6.09 -7.52
C THR A 52 6.41 4.59 -7.66
N ILE A 53 5.31 4.19 -8.29
CA ILE A 53 4.98 2.79 -8.57
C ILE A 53 6.05 2.15 -9.45
N GLU A 54 6.48 2.85 -10.51
CA GLU A 54 7.54 2.40 -11.42
C GLU A 54 8.85 2.13 -10.67
N LYS A 55 9.32 3.08 -9.84
CA LYS A 55 10.53 2.92 -9.05
C LYS A 55 10.45 1.74 -8.09
N LEU A 56 9.31 1.56 -7.43
CA LEU A 56 9.09 0.43 -6.54
C LEU A 56 9.11 -0.91 -7.30
N CYS A 57 8.47 -0.96 -8.47
CA CYS A 57 8.48 -2.15 -9.33
C CYS A 57 9.89 -2.50 -9.81
N GLN A 58 10.71 -1.50 -10.16
CA GLN A 58 12.11 -1.70 -10.55
C GLN A 58 12.96 -2.25 -9.40
N ILE A 59 12.81 -1.71 -8.18
CA ILE A 59 13.59 -2.15 -7.01
C ILE A 59 13.15 -3.54 -6.53
N LEU A 60 11.84 -3.79 -6.53
CA LEU A 60 11.25 -5.03 -6.04
C LEU A 60 11.15 -6.10 -7.15
N GLU A 61 11.64 -5.82 -8.34
CA GLU A 61 11.61 -6.73 -9.50
C GLU A 61 10.22 -7.36 -9.67
N CYS A 62 9.19 -6.52 -9.70
CA CYS A 62 7.79 -6.94 -9.81
C CYS A 62 7.00 -6.06 -10.79
N THR A 63 5.76 -6.45 -11.07
CA THR A 63 4.86 -5.69 -11.95
C THR A 63 3.85 -4.87 -11.14
N PRO A 64 3.20 -3.85 -11.74
CA PRO A 64 2.14 -3.12 -11.06
C PRO A 64 1.00 -3.99 -10.54
N GLY A 65 0.69 -5.13 -11.17
CA GLY A 65 -0.34 -6.07 -10.68
C GLY A 65 0.06 -6.79 -9.39
N ASP A 66 1.35 -6.98 -9.17
CA ASP A 66 1.88 -7.53 -7.91
C ASP A 66 1.80 -6.49 -6.78
N LEU A 67 1.92 -5.20 -7.13
CA LEU A 67 2.01 -4.11 -6.17
C LEU A 67 0.67 -3.42 -5.88
N LEU A 68 -0.28 -3.43 -6.81
CA LEU A 68 -1.56 -2.73 -6.69
C LEU A 68 -2.72 -3.72 -6.56
N GLU A 69 -3.71 -3.36 -5.77
CA GLU A 69 -4.94 -4.12 -5.60
C GLU A 69 -6.16 -3.20 -5.61
N LEU A 70 -7.24 -3.60 -6.27
CA LEU A 70 -8.53 -2.92 -6.15
C LEU A 70 -9.34 -3.61 -5.04
N GLN A 71 -9.50 -2.93 -3.91
CA GLN A 71 -10.34 -3.42 -2.82
C GLN A 71 -11.78 -2.91 -2.99
N ALA A 72 -12.76 -3.78 -2.79
CA ALA A 72 -14.15 -3.36 -2.69
C ALA A 72 -14.29 -2.43 -1.48
N VAL A 73 -14.88 -1.24 -1.68
CA VAL A 73 -15.33 -0.43 -0.55
C VAL A 73 -16.60 -1.11 -0.04
N PRO A 74 -16.67 -1.52 1.23
CA PRO A 74 -17.94 -1.91 1.81
C PRO A 74 -18.86 -0.70 1.70
N GLU A 75 -20.04 -0.87 1.11
CA GLU A 75 -21.05 0.17 1.14
C GLU A 75 -21.41 0.43 2.61
N GLU A 76 -21.04 1.61 3.10
CA GLU A 76 -21.46 2.09 4.40
C GLU A 76 -22.98 2.24 4.36
N HIS A 77 -23.70 1.19 4.74
CA HIS A 77 -25.10 1.31 5.07
C HIS A 77 -25.14 2.15 6.34
N SER A 78 -25.34 3.45 6.16
CA SER A 78 -25.75 4.36 7.21
C SER A 78 -26.90 3.74 7.98
N ALA A 79 -26.60 3.19 9.15
CA ALA A 79 -27.62 2.92 10.14
C ALA A 79 -28.08 4.27 10.70
N GLU A 80 -28.95 4.96 9.95
CA GLU A 80 -29.82 5.98 10.52
C GLU A 80 -30.87 5.26 11.39
N GLY A 81 -30.48 4.97 12.63
CA GLY A 81 -31.39 4.60 13.70
C GLY A 81 -31.75 5.85 14.49
N GLY A 82 -32.77 6.58 14.04
CA GLY A 82 -33.43 7.59 14.86
C GLY A 82 -34.14 6.97 16.07
N ASP A 83 -34.03 7.67 17.20
CA ASP A 83 -34.99 7.83 18.30
C ASP A 83 -35.96 6.67 18.64
N VAL A 84 -35.86 6.14 19.87
CA VAL A 84 -36.98 6.14 20.82
C VAL A 84 -36.40 6.19 22.23
N GLY A 85 -36.66 7.28 22.93
CA GLY A 85 -36.36 7.43 24.36
C GLY A 85 -36.96 6.31 25.23
N ASN A 86 -36.26 5.97 26.31
CA ASN A 86 -36.84 5.13 27.35
C ASN A 86 -36.53 5.69 28.74
N LYS A 87 -37.56 6.32 29.31
CA LYS A 87 -38.00 6.38 30.71
C LYS A 87 -36.96 6.47 31.83
#